data_AF-X1HSG6-F1
#
_entry.id   AF-X1HSG6-F1
#
_cell.length_a   1.000
_cell.length_b   1.000
_cell.length_c   1.000
_cell.angle_alpha   90.00
_cell.angle_beta   90.00
_cell.angle_gamma   90.00
#
_symmetry.space_group_name_H-M   'P 1'
#
loop_
_entity.id
_entity.type
_entity.pdbx_description
1 polymer ?
#
loop_
_entity_poly.entity_id
_entity_poly.type
_entity_poly.pdbx_seq_one_letter_code
_entity_poly.pdbx_strand_id
1 'polypeptide(L)'
;MFEKKYIKKIILIISILSIIFLTGCGGFFNFDGWIWPDDLEFIAMIEGLKTPSDIGNYMIENFTGEEHLFYELDPYTLWKIKKGDCSDFANFGRFAAHWHGYETYQ
;
A
#
# COMPACT_ATOMS: atom_id res chain seq x y z
N MET A 1 37.36 4.80 17.29
CA MET A 1 37.00 3.38 17.46
C MET A 1 35.77 3.33 18.37
N PHE A 2 34.56 3.19 17.81
CA PHE A 2 33.34 3.11 18.64
C PHE A 2 33.35 1.80 19.42
N GLU A 3 33.22 1.85 20.76
CA GLU A 3 33.18 0.62 21.55
C GLU A 3 31.95 -0.23 21.17
N LYS A 4 32.09 -1.55 21.15
CA LYS A 4 31.01 -2.52 20.84
C LYS A 4 29.70 -2.25 21.60
N LYS A 5 29.77 -1.67 22.80
CA LYS A 5 28.61 -1.31 23.63
C LYS A 5 27.77 -0.19 23.01
N TYR A 6 28.40 0.80 22.36
CA TYR A 6 27.70 1.89 21.67
C TYR A 6 27.08 1.41 20.35
N ILE A 7 27.76 0.52 19.63
CA ILE A 7 27.25 -0.07 18.37
C ILE A 7 25.93 -0.82 18.62
N LYS A 8 25.84 -1.64 19.67
CA LYS A 8 24.60 -2.36 20.02
C LYS A 8 23.43 -1.41 20.34
N LYS A 9 23.71 -0.29 21.03
CA LYS A 9 22.69 0.73 21.34
C LYS A 9 22.22 1.46 20.09
N ILE A 10 23.15 1.80 19.19
CA ILE A 10 22.84 2.44 17.91
C ILE A 10 21.97 1.51 17.04
N ILE A 11 22.33 0.22 16.94
CA ILE A 11 21.52 -0.76 16.21
C ILE A 11 20.12 -0.87 16.80
N LEU A 12 19.98 -0.90 18.13
CA LEU A 12 18.67 -0.95 18.79
C LEU A 12 17.83 0.30 18.50
N ILE A 13 18.42 1.49 18.56
CA ILE A 13 17.72 2.75 18.27
C ILE A 13 17.28 2.80 16.80
N ILE A 14 18.15 2.40 15.87
CA ILE A 14 17.81 2.32 14.45
C ILE A 14 16.66 1.33 14.24
N SER A 15 16.72 0.16 14.89
CA SER A 15 15.67 -0.87 14.80
C SER A 15 14.32 -0.35 15.28
N ILE A 16 14.29 0.37 16.41
CA ILE A 16 13.07 0.98 16.97
C ILE A 16 12.54 2.08 16.04
N LEU A 17 13.41 2.92 15.48
CA LEU A 17 13.02 3.96 14.55
C LEU A 17 12.46 3.38 13.25
N SER A 18 13.05 2.31 12.71
CA SER A 18 12.51 1.63 11.53
C SER A 18 11.12 1.05 11.76
N ILE A 19 10.78 0.59 12.97
CA ILE A 19 9.43 0.07 13.27
C ILE A 19 8.38 1.20 13.15
N ILE A 20 8.70 2.42 13.57
CA ILE A 20 7.79 3.58 13.47
C ILE A 20 7.55 4.00 12.01
N PHE A 21 8.54 3.83 11.13
CA PHE A 21 8.38 4.07 9.70
C PHE A 21 7.69 2.90 8.95
N LEU A 22 7.60 1.73 9.56
CA LEU A 22 7.00 0.52 8.97
C LEU A 22 5.54 0.30 9.36
N THR A 23 5.03 0.98 10.40
CA THR A 23 3.59 1.00 10.64
C THR A 23 2.94 1.83 9.54
N GLY A 24 2.13 1.18 8.69
CA GLY A 24 1.47 1.80 7.54
C GLY A 24 0.70 3.07 7.90
N CYS A 25 0.47 3.88 6.87
CA CYS A 25 -0.40 5.06 6.89
C CYS A 25 -1.76 4.70 7.52
N GLY A 26 -2.31 5.58 8.36
CA GLY A 26 -3.44 5.26 9.23
C GLY A 26 -4.75 5.01 8.48
N GLY A 27 -5.05 3.74 8.21
CA GLY A 27 -6.30 3.26 7.62
C GLY A 27 -6.27 1.75 7.53
N PHE A 28 -7.39 1.08 7.80
CA PHE A 28 -7.55 -0.34 7.54
C PHE A 28 -8.82 -0.53 6.71
N PHE A 29 -8.67 -0.70 5.41
CA PHE A 29 -9.77 -1.09 4.56
C PHE A 29 -10.03 -2.60 4.71
N ASN A 30 -11.24 -2.95 5.12
CA ASN A 30 -11.67 -4.35 5.17
C ASN A 30 -12.41 -4.69 3.87
N PHE A 31 -11.94 -5.72 3.18
CA PHE A 31 -12.60 -6.26 1.98
C PHE A 31 -13.85 -7.08 2.31
N ASP A 32 -14.06 -7.47 3.57
CA ASP A 32 -15.26 -8.20 3.99
C ASP A 32 -16.52 -7.35 3.74
N GLY A 33 -17.34 -7.79 2.78
CA GLY A 33 -18.57 -7.10 2.39
C GLY A 33 -18.38 -5.98 1.37
N TRP A 34 -17.17 -5.76 0.86
CA TRP A 34 -16.96 -4.85 -0.28
C TRP A 34 -17.56 -5.47 -1.55
N ILE A 35 -18.38 -4.67 -2.26
CA ILE A 35 -19.01 -5.08 -3.51
C ILE A 35 -18.00 -4.85 -4.62
N TRP A 36 -17.62 -5.94 -5.29
CA TRP A 36 -16.71 -5.90 -6.42
C TRP A 36 -17.26 -5.02 -7.54
N PRO A 37 -16.44 -4.13 -8.10
CA PRO A 37 -16.87 -3.30 -9.22
C PRO A 37 -17.12 -4.18 -10.46
N ASP A 38 -18.31 -4.07 -11.05
CA ASP A 38 -18.64 -4.65 -12.36
C ASP A 38 -18.18 -3.69 -13.48
N ASP A 39 -16.88 -3.40 -13.49
CA ASP A 39 -16.23 -2.52 -14.46
C ASP A 39 -15.13 -3.31 -15.18
N LEU A 40 -15.40 -3.69 -16.43
CA LEU A 40 -14.51 -4.54 -17.23
C LEU A 40 -13.13 -3.90 -17.48
N GLU A 41 -13.04 -2.56 -17.54
CA GLU A 41 -11.76 -1.89 -17.73
C GLU A 41 -10.90 -1.99 -16.47
N PHE A 42 -11.53 -1.83 -15.31
CA PHE A 42 -10.84 -2.00 -14.02
C PHE A 42 -10.38 -3.45 -13.84
N ILE A 43 -11.25 -4.42 -14.11
CA ILE A 43 -10.92 -5.84 -14.00
C ILE A 43 -9.76 -6.21 -14.94
N ALA A 44 -9.84 -5.82 -16.21
CA ALA A 44 -8.77 -6.09 -17.18
C ALA A 44 -7.44 -5.44 -16.77
N MET A 45 -7.48 -4.24 -16.18
CA MET A 45 -6.30 -3.58 -15.64
C MET A 45 -5.70 -4.39 -14.48
N ILE A 46 -6.51 -4.80 -13.49
CA ILE A 46 -6.04 -5.61 -12.35
C ILE A 46 -5.45 -6.95 -12.83
N GLU A 47 -6.10 -7.63 -13.78
CA GLU A 47 -5.60 -8.86 -14.39
C GLU A 47 -4.22 -8.69 -15.06
N GLY A 48 -3.92 -7.48 -15.55
CA GLY A 48 -2.63 -7.11 -16.12
C GLY A 48 -1.52 -6.92 -15.09
N LEU A 49 -1.82 -6.57 -13.84
CA LEU A 49 -0.86 -6.26 -12.78
C LEU A 49 -0.35 -7.53 -12.05
N LYS A 50 0.27 -8.45 -12.79
CA LYS A 50 0.54 -9.83 -12.33
C LYS A 50 1.60 -9.94 -11.25
N THR A 51 2.55 -9.01 -11.20
CA THR A 51 3.65 -9.06 -10.22
C THR A 51 3.62 -7.85 -9.29
N PRO A 52 4.22 -7.94 -8.08
CA PRO A 52 4.39 -6.78 -7.21
C PRO A 52 5.08 -5.60 -7.89
N SER A 53 6.00 -5.87 -8.83
CA SER A 53 6.66 -4.83 -9.61
C SER A 53 5.70 -4.13 -10.57
N ASP A 54 4.82 -4.88 -11.25
CA ASP A 54 3.83 -4.30 -12.16
C ASP A 54 2.85 -3.41 -11.39
N ILE A 55 2.39 -3.87 -10.22
CA ILE A 55 1.51 -3.11 -9.32
C ILE A 55 2.19 -1.80 -8.89
N GLY A 56 3.44 -1.88 -8.41
CA GLY A 56 4.21 -0.71 -7.99
C GLY A 56 4.41 0.30 -9.13
N ASN A 57 4.82 -0.18 -10.31
CA ASN A 57 5.03 0.66 -11.49
C ASN A 57 3.73 1.33 -11.92
N TYR A 58 2.61 0.59 -11.96
CA TYR A 58 1.31 1.15 -12.29
C TYR A 58 0.93 2.31 -11.36
N MET A 59 1.10 2.13 -10.04
CA MET A 59 0.79 3.19 -9.07
C MET A 59 1.67 4.42 -9.28
N ILE A 60 2.98 4.24 -9.52
CA ILE A 60 3.91 5.34 -9.80
C ILE A 60 3.50 6.12 -11.05
N GLU A 61 3.06 5.42 -12.10
CA GLU A 61 2.71 6.03 -13.39
C GLU A 61 1.32 6.69 -13.39
N ASN A 62 0.39 6.18 -12.58
CA ASN A 62 -1.02 6.53 -12.71
C ASN A 62 -1.59 7.30 -11.51
N PHE A 63 -0.97 7.24 -10.33
CA PHE A 63 -1.49 7.88 -9.13
C PHE A 63 -0.69 9.12 -8.75
N THR A 64 -1.38 10.13 -8.23
CA THR A 64 -0.80 11.35 -7.71
C THR A 64 -1.04 11.44 -6.20
N GLY A 65 0.00 11.75 -5.44
CA GLY A 65 -0.11 11.94 -3.99
C GLY A 65 -1.02 13.12 -3.64
N GLU A 66 -2.03 12.88 -2.82
CA GLU A 66 -2.95 13.89 -2.27
C GLU A 66 -3.38 13.43 -0.87
N GLU A 67 -3.26 14.30 0.13
CA GLU A 67 -3.55 13.95 1.53
C GLU A 67 -5.07 13.80 1.76
N HIS A 68 -5.49 12.67 2.34
CA HIS A 68 -6.86 12.45 2.77
C HIS A 68 -6.92 12.32 4.31
N LEU A 69 -7.49 13.33 4.98
CA LEU A 69 -7.40 13.42 6.45
C LEU A 69 -8.37 12.49 7.21
N PHE A 70 -9.40 11.95 6.57
CA PHE A 70 -10.55 11.37 7.29
C PHE A 70 -11.11 10.06 6.75
N TYR A 71 -10.60 9.54 5.63
CA TYR A 71 -11.09 8.30 5.06
C TYR A 71 -10.05 7.67 4.14
N GLU A 72 -10.13 6.36 4.02
CA GLU A 72 -9.36 5.55 3.09
C GLU A 72 -10.25 5.19 1.90
N LEU A 73 -9.73 5.39 0.70
CA LEU A 73 -10.39 5.06 -0.54
C LEU A 73 -10.37 3.55 -0.77
N ASP A 74 -11.49 3.01 -1.24
CA ASP A 74 -11.50 1.68 -1.81
C ASP A 74 -10.67 1.67 -3.13
N PRO A 75 -10.13 0.50 -3.54
CA PRO A 75 -9.25 0.42 -4.71
C PRO A 75 -9.90 0.91 -6.01
N TYR A 76 -11.21 0.73 -6.16
CA TYR A 76 -11.93 1.18 -7.36
C TYR A 76 -12.07 2.71 -7.37
N THR A 77 -12.45 3.32 -6.24
CA THR A 77 -12.53 4.78 -6.15
C THR A 77 -11.16 5.43 -6.38
N LEU A 78 -10.08 4.92 -5.75
CA LEU A 78 -8.73 5.40 -6.03
C LEU A 78 -8.38 5.25 -7.52
N TRP A 79 -8.71 4.12 -8.13
CA TRP A 79 -8.48 3.94 -9.57
C TRP A 79 -9.25 4.93 -10.44
N LYS A 80 -10.46 5.36 -10.06
CA LYS A 80 -11.22 6.37 -10.82
C LYS A 80 -10.62 7.76 -10.69
N ILE A 81 -10.27 8.17 -9.46
CA ILE A 81 -9.86 9.55 -9.18
C ILE A 81 -8.35 9.78 -9.33
N LYS A 82 -7.54 8.71 -9.31
CA LYS A 82 -6.08 8.71 -9.49
C LYS A 82 -5.32 9.55 -8.46
N LYS A 83 -5.92 9.83 -7.31
CA LYS A 83 -5.42 10.71 -6.26
C LYS A 83 -5.64 10.06 -4.91
N GLY A 84 -4.60 10.02 -4.09
CA GLY A 84 -4.67 9.39 -2.79
C GLY A 84 -3.39 9.55 -2.00
N ASP A 85 -3.44 9.13 -0.74
CA ASP A 85 -2.29 9.16 0.15
C ASP A 85 -1.62 7.78 0.27
N CYS A 86 -0.69 7.68 1.22
CA CYS A 86 0.01 6.44 1.46
C CYS A 86 -0.91 5.26 1.84
N SER A 87 -2.03 5.51 2.51
CA SER A 87 -2.98 4.48 2.91
C SER A 87 -3.75 3.98 1.69
N ASP A 88 -4.23 4.91 0.86
CA ASP A 88 -4.97 4.57 -0.35
C ASP A 88 -4.12 3.72 -1.30
N PHE A 89 -2.84 4.09 -1.46
CA PHE A 89 -1.91 3.35 -2.33
C PHE A 89 -1.59 1.97 -1.76
N ALA A 90 -1.39 1.86 -0.45
CA ALA A 90 -1.17 0.58 0.21
C ALA A 90 -2.40 -0.34 0.05
N ASN A 91 -3.61 0.21 0.19
CA ASN A 91 -4.85 -0.51 -0.01
C ASN A 91 -4.99 -1.05 -1.43
N PHE A 92 -4.74 -0.21 -2.43
CA PHE A 92 -4.75 -0.63 -3.84
C PHE A 92 -3.69 -1.70 -4.13
N GLY A 93 -2.48 -1.54 -3.60
CA GLY A 93 -1.42 -2.52 -3.76
C GLY A 93 -1.77 -3.87 -3.14
N ARG A 94 -2.28 -3.85 -1.90
CA ARG A 94 -2.79 -5.03 -1.18
C ARG A 94 -3.89 -5.73 -1.96
N PHE A 95 -4.84 -4.96 -2.47
CA PHE A 95 -5.95 -5.44 -3.29
C PHE A 95 -5.48 -6.16 -4.55
N ALA A 96 -4.65 -5.49 -5.36
CA ALA A 96 -4.15 -6.04 -6.61
C ALA A 96 -3.31 -7.30 -6.36
N ALA A 97 -2.47 -7.30 -5.32
CA ALA A 97 -1.69 -8.48 -4.97
C ALA A 97 -2.59 -9.64 -4.45
N HIS A 98 -3.61 -9.33 -3.64
CA HIS A 98 -4.56 -10.34 -3.18
C HIS A 98 -5.34 -10.98 -4.33
N TRP A 99 -5.72 -10.20 -5.35
CA TRP A 99 -6.37 -10.71 -6.57
C TRP A 99 -5.55 -11.82 -7.25
N HIS A 100 -4.22 -11.67 -7.27
CA HIS A 100 -3.30 -12.65 -7.85
C HIS A 100 -2.88 -13.77 -6.87
N GLY A 101 -3.54 -13.86 -5.71
CA GLY A 101 -3.30 -14.92 -4.72
C GLY A 101 -2.05 -14.72 -3.87
N TYR A 102 -1.46 -13.52 -3.86
CA TYR A 102 -0.39 -13.21 -2.92
C TYR A 102 -0.95 -13.01 -1.51
N GLU A 103 -0.19 -13.48 -0.52
CA GLU A 103 -0.45 -13.16 0.87
C GLU A 103 -0.07 -11.70 1.14
N THR A 104 -1.00 -10.94 1.70
CA THR A 104 -0.85 -9.50 1.88
C THR A 104 -1.34 -9.07 3.25
N TYR A 105 -0.73 -7.99 3.74
CA TYR A 105 -1.01 -7.38 5.04
C TYR A 105 -1.10 -5.87 4.88
N GLN A 106 -1.79 -5.23 5.81
CA GLN A 106 -1.83 -3.78 5.98
C GLN A 106 -1.42 -3.45 7.41
#